data_AF-G2LGJ9-F1
#
_entry.id   AF-G2LGJ9-F1
#
_cell.length_a   1.000
_cell.length_b   1.000
_cell.length_c   1.000
_cell.angle_alpha   90.00
_cell.angle_beta   90.00
_cell.angle_gamma   90.00
#
_symmetry.space_group_name_H-M   'P 1'
#
loop_
_entity.id
_entity.type
_entity.pdbx_description
1 polymer ?
#
loop_
_entity_poly.entity_id
_entity_poly.type
_entity_poly.pdbx_seq_one_letter_code
_entity_poly.pdbx_strand_id
1 'polypeptide(L)'
;MGLGWLVLGSGAGEAPAQFSVAAGSLTVRGRVLDAQTKQPLVNAQVNIRTKYDDYRTLTDAEGYYTLQVSAGRELRDFELIFSHPDYREKYFHTAFQPVLRDDLTATVEPLRARVKYRKNKLDMPCGDRKALITKSGDTLSCTFACESAPALTVRLPAGNEMRVTAAGGFSLRITDEKVELRGAENQAVALQVTAVMFRR
;
A
#
# COMPACT_ATOMS: atom_id res chain seq x y z
N MET A 1 -7.01 -5.15 -94.29
CA MET A 1 -6.15 -4.46 -93.30
C MET A 1 -7.04 -4.05 -92.13
N GLY A 2 -6.75 -4.55 -90.93
CA GLY A 2 -7.58 -4.34 -89.74
C GLY A 2 -7.25 -5.38 -88.67
N LEU A 3 -6.11 -5.16 -88.01
CA LEU A 3 -5.61 -5.81 -86.79
C LEU A 3 -6.71 -5.77 -85.70
N GLY A 4 -6.90 -6.68 -84.76
CA GLY A 4 -6.00 -7.54 -84.00
C GLY A 4 -6.55 -7.52 -82.56
N TRP A 5 -6.81 -8.67 -81.95
CA TRP A 5 -7.22 -8.76 -80.54
C TRP A 5 -6.04 -8.46 -79.62
N LEU A 6 -6.24 -7.73 -78.51
CA LEU A 6 -5.41 -7.89 -77.29
C LEU A 6 -6.05 -7.33 -76.01
N VAL A 7 -6.39 -8.26 -75.10
CA VAL A 7 -6.15 -8.37 -73.64
C VAL A 7 -6.26 -7.13 -72.71
N LEU A 8 -6.99 -7.37 -71.62
CA LEU A 8 -7.17 -6.57 -70.39
C LEU A 8 -5.93 -6.53 -69.48
N GLY A 9 -5.77 -5.41 -68.76
CA GLY A 9 -4.91 -5.21 -67.58
C GLY A 9 -3.93 -4.06 -67.79
N SER A 10 -3.63 -3.16 -66.85
CA SER A 10 -3.90 -3.06 -65.42
C SER A 10 -3.58 -1.62 -65.03
N GLY A 11 -4.56 -0.84 -64.56
CA GLY A 11 -4.31 0.43 -63.88
C GLY A 11 -4.34 0.16 -62.39
N ALA A 12 -3.16 0.02 -61.78
CA ALA A 12 -2.99 -0.19 -60.34
C ALA A 12 -3.67 0.96 -59.57
N GLY A 13 -4.77 0.65 -58.88
CA GLY A 13 -5.24 1.51 -57.81
C GLY A 13 -4.21 1.48 -56.69
N GLU A 14 -3.56 2.61 -56.44
CA GLU A 14 -2.77 2.80 -55.23
C GLU A 14 -3.73 2.63 -54.04
N ALA A 15 -3.61 1.50 -53.34
CA ALA A 15 -4.29 1.31 -52.07
C ALA A 15 -3.82 2.41 -51.12
N PRO A 16 -4.73 3.10 -50.38
CA PRO A 16 -4.30 4.10 -49.42
C PRO A 16 -3.37 3.41 -48.41
N ALA A 17 -2.19 3.98 -48.20
CA ALA A 17 -1.25 3.49 -47.20
C ALA A 17 -1.96 3.45 -45.83
N GLN A 18 -2.20 2.23 -45.33
CA GLN A 18 -2.77 2.02 -44.02
C GLN A 18 -1.64 2.04 -42.98
N PHE A 19 -1.45 3.19 -42.35
CA PHE A 19 -0.54 3.31 -41.21
C PHE A 19 -1.27 2.86 -39.94
N SER A 20 -1.00 1.64 -39.47
CA SER A 20 -1.39 1.22 -38.12
C SER A 20 -0.36 1.75 -37.13
N VAL A 21 -0.76 2.65 -36.24
CA VAL A 21 0.05 2.98 -35.06
C VAL A 21 -0.11 1.81 -34.09
N ALA A 22 0.91 0.96 -33.96
CA ALA A 22 0.94 -0.01 -32.87
C ALA A 22 1.03 0.77 -31.55
N ALA A 23 0.06 0.58 -30.66
CA ALA A 23 0.21 1.03 -29.29
C ALA A 23 1.40 0.28 -28.69
N GLY A 24 2.47 1.00 -28.36
CA GLY A 24 3.59 0.37 -27.65
C GLY A 24 3.11 -0.14 -26.29
N SER A 25 3.77 -1.14 -25.73
CA SER A 25 3.62 -1.55 -24.33
C SER A 25 4.96 -1.38 -23.62
N LEU A 26 4.92 -0.92 -22.37
CA LEU A 26 6.07 -0.84 -21.49
C LEU A 26 5.90 -1.87 -20.36
N THR A 27 6.99 -2.52 -19.97
CA THR A 27 7.03 -3.33 -18.75
C THR A 27 7.72 -2.54 -17.65
N VAL A 28 7.02 -2.33 -16.53
CA VAL A 28 7.58 -1.81 -15.29
C VAL A 28 7.80 -2.96 -14.34
N ARG A 29 8.99 -3.05 -13.75
CA ARG A 29 9.34 -4.11 -12.82
C ARG A 29 10.17 -3.59 -11.67
N GLY A 30 10.14 -4.30 -10.57
CA GLY A 30 11.03 -4.02 -9.47
C GLY A 30 10.72 -4.85 -8.24
N ARG A 31 11.11 -4.34 -7.06
CA ARG A 31 10.84 -4.98 -5.77
C ARG A 31 10.20 -4.04 -4.75
N VAL A 32 9.46 -4.59 -3.82
CA VAL A 32 8.99 -3.88 -2.62
C VAL A 32 9.60 -4.55 -1.39
N LEU A 33 10.29 -3.75 -0.57
CA LEU A 33 10.99 -4.20 0.63
C LEU A 33 10.48 -3.46 1.87
N ASP A 34 10.48 -4.15 3.01
CA ASP A 34 10.33 -3.51 4.31
C ASP A 34 11.55 -2.59 4.58
N ALA A 35 11.29 -1.32 4.90
CA ALA A 35 12.34 -0.33 5.10
C ALA A 35 13.27 -0.63 6.30
N GLN A 36 12.79 -1.38 7.30
CA GLN A 36 13.47 -1.70 8.55
C GLN A 36 14.21 -3.03 8.46
N THR A 37 13.49 -4.10 8.08
CA THR A 37 14.06 -5.46 8.05
C THR A 37 14.80 -5.76 6.75
N LYS A 38 14.57 -4.96 5.70
CA LYS A 38 15.04 -5.19 4.33
C LYS A 38 14.51 -6.49 3.71
N GLN A 39 13.53 -7.14 4.34
CA GLN A 39 12.91 -8.34 3.80
C GLN A 39 11.95 -7.98 2.66
N PRO A 40 11.77 -8.89 1.69
CA PRO A 40 10.80 -8.70 0.62
C PRO A 40 9.38 -8.66 1.17
N LEU A 41 8.55 -7.81 0.58
CA LEU A 41 7.15 -7.69 0.95
C LEU A 41 6.28 -8.40 -0.08
N VAL A 42 5.64 -9.49 0.33
CA VAL A 42 4.69 -10.26 -0.47
C VAL A 42 3.31 -9.60 -0.47
N ASN A 43 2.56 -9.74 -1.57
CA ASN A 43 1.20 -9.20 -1.72
C ASN A 43 1.08 -7.67 -1.51
N ALA A 44 2.17 -6.92 -1.69
CA ALA A 44 2.10 -5.47 -1.79
C ALA A 44 1.46 -5.09 -3.13
N GLN A 45 0.45 -4.24 -3.09
CA GLN A 45 -0.16 -3.72 -4.30
C GLN A 45 0.71 -2.62 -4.89
N VAL A 46 1.04 -2.78 -6.17
CA VAL A 46 1.72 -1.77 -6.97
C VAL A 46 0.72 -1.23 -7.96
N ASN A 47 0.48 0.08 -7.91
CA ASN A 47 -0.47 0.76 -8.78
C ASN A 47 0.23 1.86 -9.57
N ILE A 48 0.11 1.83 -10.90
CA ILE A 48 0.44 2.96 -11.77
C ILE A 48 -0.87 3.61 -12.20
N ARG A 49 -1.12 4.81 -11.67
CA ARG A 49 -2.27 5.63 -12.01
C ARG A 49 -1.86 6.72 -12.99
N THR A 50 -2.49 6.73 -14.15
CA THR A 50 -2.39 7.82 -15.13
C THR A 50 -3.66 8.66 -15.09
N LYS A 51 -3.76 9.64 -15.99
CA LYS A 51 -5.01 10.39 -16.17
C LYS A 51 -6.18 9.51 -16.67
N TYR A 52 -5.89 8.42 -17.38
CA TYR A 52 -6.90 7.65 -18.11
C TYR A 52 -7.03 6.21 -17.61
N ASP A 53 -5.95 5.65 -17.06
CA ASP A 53 -5.85 4.25 -16.67
C ASP A 53 -5.35 4.08 -15.24
N ASP A 54 -5.68 2.94 -14.64
CA ASP A 54 -5.19 2.49 -13.33
C ASP A 54 -4.73 1.03 -13.50
N TYR A 55 -3.42 0.82 -13.51
CA TYR A 55 -2.77 -0.48 -13.71
C TYR A 55 -2.32 -1.04 -12.37
N ARG A 56 -2.67 -2.29 -12.06
CA ARG A 56 -2.36 -2.90 -10.75
C ARG A 56 -1.73 -4.28 -10.88
N THR A 57 -0.82 -4.57 -9.97
CA THR A 57 -0.28 -5.91 -9.75
C THR A 57 0.03 -6.10 -8.26
N LEU A 58 0.29 -7.35 -7.86
CA LEU A 58 0.75 -7.71 -6.52
C LEU A 58 2.18 -8.20 -6.60
N THR A 59 2.95 -7.95 -5.54
CA THR A 59 4.28 -8.55 -5.41
C THR A 59 4.22 -10.04 -5.08
N ASP A 60 5.19 -10.79 -5.59
CA ASP A 60 5.38 -12.21 -5.29
C ASP A 60 6.06 -12.45 -3.92
N ALA A 61 6.38 -13.71 -3.61
CA ALA A 61 6.99 -14.12 -2.35
C ALA A 61 8.39 -13.51 -2.12
N GLU A 62 9.10 -13.20 -3.20
CA GLU A 62 10.40 -12.53 -3.22
C GLU A 62 10.26 -11.00 -3.32
N GLY A 63 9.03 -10.49 -3.25
CA GLY A 63 8.71 -9.07 -3.25
C GLY A 63 8.81 -8.42 -4.63
N TYR A 64 8.95 -9.19 -5.70
CA TYR A 64 9.02 -8.64 -7.05
C TYR A 64 7.64 -8.37 -7.61
N TYR A 65 7.57 -7.35 -8.44
CA TYR A 65 6.40 -7.08 -9.27
C TYR A 65 6.83 -6.90 -10.72
N THR A 66 5.92 -7.22 -11.63
CA THR A 66 6.00 -6.88 -13.04
C THR A 66 4.62 -6.43 -13.50
N LEU A 67 4.57 -5.30 -14.18
CA LEU A 67 3.34 -4.67 -14.65
C LEU A 67 3.52 -4.22 -16.09
N GLN A 68 2.65 -4.67 -16.98
CA GLN A 68 2.59 -4.16 -18.34
C GLN A 68 1.65 -2.96 -18.39
N VAL A 69 2.13 -1.87 -18.96
CA VAL A 69 1.37 -0.63 -19.16
C VAL A 69 1.38 -0.25 -20.63
N SER A 70 0.27 0.30 -21.11
CA SER A 70 0.19 0.77 -22.50
C SER A 70 1.07 2.01 -22.66
N ALA A 71 2.10 1.92 -23.49
CA ALA A 71 2.99 3.03 -23.84
C ALA A 71 2.29 3.94 -24.86
N GLY A 72 1.32 4.72 -24.36
CA GLY A 72 0.65 5.79 -25.09
C GLY A 72 1.10 7.19 -24.66
N ARG A 73 0.38 8.25 -25.07
CA ARG A 73 0.59 9.64 -24.60
C ARG A 73 0.34 9.84 -23.09
N GLU A 74 -0.02 8.76 -22.40
CA GLU A 74 -0.64 8.73 -21.08
C GLU A 74 0.36 8.62 -19.94
N LEU A 75 1.64 8.44 -20.24
CA LEU A 75 2.68 8.22 -19.25
C LEU A 75 3.53 9.47 -18.96
N ARG A 76 3.14 10.66 -19.47
CA ARG A 76 3.86 11.91 -19.18
C ARG A 76 3.80 12.29 -17.71
N ASP A 77 2.62 12.11 -17.10
CA ASP A 77 2.36 12.32 -15.69
C ASP A 77 1.65 11.08 -15.16
N PHE A 78 2.29 10.36 -14.24
CA PHE A 78 1.69 9.23 -13.56
C PHE A 78 2.11 9.20 -12.09
N GLU A 79 1.28 8.57 -11.28
CA GLU A 79 1.53 8.31 -9.88
C GLU A 79 1.79 6.82 -9.69
N LEU A 80 2.93 6.49 -9.12
CA LEU A 80 3.24 5.12 -8.71
C LEU A 80 3.01 5.00 -7.21
N ILE A 81 2.08 4.12 -6.85
CA ILE A 81 1.60 3.92 -5.49
C ILE A 81 1.95 2.50 -5.07
N PHE A 82 2.60 2.39 -3.91
CA PHE A 82 2.85 1.13 -3.24
C PHE A 82 2.01 1.08 -1.98
N SER A 83 1.13 0.08 -1.85
CA SER A 83 0.25 -0.07 -0.69
C SER A 83 0.23 -1.51 -0.16
N HIS A 84 0.10 -1.63 1.16
CA HIS A 84 -0.09 -2.88 1.88
C HIS A 84 -0.77 -2.55 3.22
N PRO A 85 -1.73 -3.33 3.74
CA PRO A 85 -2.47 -3.00 4.96
C PRO A 85 -1.57 -2.68 6.17
N ASP A 86 -0.45 -3.38 6.27
CA ASP A 86 0.50 -3.25 7.39
C ASP A 86 1.53 -2.12 7.23
N TYR A 87 1.53 -1.40 6.11
CA TYR A 87 2.55 -0.42 5.75
C TYR A 87 1.95 0.93 5.41
N ARG A 88 2.75 1.97 5.58
CA ARG A 88 2.44 3.30 5.06
C ARG A 88 2.54 3.26 3.54
N GLU A 89 1.52 3.78 2.88
CA GLU A 89 1.54 3.96 1.44
C GLU A 89 2.72 4.84 1.03
N LYS A 90 3.34 4.46 -0.08
CA LYS A 90 4.45 5.21 -0.66
C LYS A 90 4.11 5.63 -2.08
N TYR A 91 4.37 6.90 -2.34
CA TYR A 91 4.03 7.56 -3.59
C TYR A 91 5.31 8.02 -4.29
N PHE A 92 5.38 7.80 -5.59
CA PHE A 92 6.35 8.44 -6.47
C PHE A 92 5.59 9.24 -7.52
N HIS A 93 5.72 10.56 -7.45
CA HIS A 93 5.32 11.45 -8.53
C HIS A 93 6.53 11.62 -9.44
N THR A 94 6.41 11.21 -10.69
CA THR A 94 7.51 11.37 -11.64
C THR A 94 6.99 11.68 -13.03
N ALA A 95 7.75 12.49 -13.77
CA ALA A 95 7.65 12.56 -15.21
C ALA A 95 8.53 11.45 -15.78
N PHE A 96 7.97 10.61 -16.65
CA PHE A 96 8.60 9.42 -17.23
C PHE A 96 10.14 9.51 -17.40
N GLN A 97 10.89 8.90 -16.48
CA GLN A 97 12.36 8.80 -16.54
C GLN A 97 12.80 7.39 -16.98
N PRO A 98 14.06 7.22 -17.43
CA PRO A 98 14.69 5.92 -17.66
C PRO A 98 14.55 4.92 -16.49
N VAL A 99 14.26 5.42 -15.29
CA VAL A 99 13.97 4.64 -14.06
C VAL A 99 12.96 3.50 -14.28
N LEU A 100 11.98 3.65 -15.18
CA LEU A 100 11.02 2.57 -15.47
C LEU A 100 11.58 1.47 -16.39
N ARG A 101 12.77 1.66 -16.98
CA ARG A 101 13.50 0.61 -17.71
C ARG A 101 14.36 -0.25 -16.77
N ASP A 102 14.60 0.23 -15.56
CA ASP A 102 15.42 -0.43 -14.55
C ASP A 102 14.55 -1.14 -13.49
N ASP A 103 15.18 -1.97 -12.66
CA ASP A 103 14.53 -2.63 -11.52
C ASP A 103 14.24 -1.59 -10.42
N LEU A 104 12.98 -1.16 -10.32
CA LEU A 104 12.56 -0.13 -9.38
C LEU A 104 12.26 -0.73 -8.01
N THR A 105 13.26 -0.67 -7.13
CA THR A 105 13.09 -1.07 -5.73
C THR A 105 12.47 0.04 -4.89
N ALA A 106 11.30 -0.23 -4.31
CA ALA A 106 10.65 0.61 -3.31
C ALA A 106 10.88 0.04 -1.91
N THR A 107 11.14 0.92 -0.94
CA THR A 107 11.15 0.61 0.48
C THR A 107 9.94 1.25 1.16
N VAL A 108 9.13 0.47 1.87
CA VAL A 108 7.92 0.93 2.58
C VAL A 108 8.09 0.83 4.08
N GLU A 109 7.52 1.78 4.83
CA GLU A 109 7.65 1.83 6.29
C GLU A 109 6.47 1.13 6.96
N PRO A 110 6.71 0.18 7.89
CA PRO A 110 5.62 -0.50 8.58
C PRO A 110 4.86 0.45 9.49
N LEU A 111 3.55 0.26 9.57
CA LEU A 111 2.70 0.93 10.55
C LEU A 111 3.00 0.37 11.94
N ARG A 112 3.02 1.27 12.94
CA ARG A 112 3.37 0.92 14.32
C ARG A 112 2.45 1.59 15.33
N ALA A 113 2.11 0.84 16.38
CA ALA A 113 1.54 1.35 17.61
C ALA A 113 2.61 1.35 18.70
N ARG A 114 2.81 2.50 19.35
CA ARG A 114 3.70 2.59 20.52
C ARG A 114 2.88 2.68 21.78
N VAL A 115 3.03 1.72 22.68
CA VAL A 115 2.36 1.71 23.99
C VAL A 115 3.38 1.96 25.08
N LYS A 116 3.20 3.03 25.84
CA LYS A 116 4.01 3.31 27.02
C LYS A 116 3.19 3.09 28.28
N TYR A 117 3.66 2.20 29.14
CA TYR A 117 3.14 1.99 30.49
C TYR A 117 4.28 2.05 31.50
N ARG A 118 4.31 3.09 32.33
CA ARG A 118 5.43 3.37 33.26
C ARG A 118 6.79 3.36 32.56
N LYS A 119 7.70 2.45 32.96
CA LYS A 119 9.04 2.25 32.36
C LYS A 119 9.00 1.36 31.11
N ASN A 120 7.91 0.61 30.92
CA ASN A 120 7.76 -0.30 29.78
C ASN A 120 7.36 0.49 28.53
N LYS A 121 8.00 0.15 27.42
CA LYS A 121 7.72 0.68 26.09
C LYS A 121 7.51 -0.52 25.17
N LEU A 122 6.33 -0.60 24.58
CA LEU A 122 6.04 -1.52 23.50
C LEU A 122 6.07 -0.76 22.19
N ASP A 123 6.76 -1.34 21.23
CA ASP A 123 6.64 -0.99 19.82
C ASP A 123 6.06 -2.20 19.11
N MET A 124 4.94 -2.00 18.44
CA MET A 124 4.10 -3.06 17.89
C MET A 124 3.84 -2.79 16.41
N PRO A 125 4.44 -3.56 15.48
CA PRO A 125 3.99 -3.57 14.10
C PRO A 125 2.57 -4.15 13.97
N CYS A 126 1.94 -3.99 12.81
CA CYS A 126 0.64 -4.59 12.54
C CYS A 126 0.68 -6.12 12.69
N GLY A 127 -0.42 -6.71 13.17
CA GLY A 127 -0.55 -8.13 13.49
C GLY A 127 0.04 -8.53 14.85
N ASP A 128 0.76 -7.63 15.52
CA ASP A 128 1.52 -7.97 16.72
C ASP A 128 0.64 -8.02 17.98
N ARG A 129 0.99 -8.93 18.91
CA ARG A 129 0.30 -9.09 20.20
C ARG A 129 1.30 -9.13 21.33
N LYS A 130 1.12 -8.27 22.33
CA LYS A 130 2.01 -8.15 23.51
C LYS A 130 1.21 -8.05 24.80
N ALA A 131 1.84 -8.44 25.90
CA ALA A 131 1.28 -8.31 27.24
C ALA A 131 2.04 -7.26 28.05
N LEU A 132 1.33 -6.52 28.90
CA LEU A 132 1.91 -5.67 29.94
C LEU A 132 1.43 -6.17 31.30
N ILE A 133 2.35 -6.25 32.26
CA ILE A 133 2.00 -6.55 33.65
C ILE A 133 1.85 -5.22 34.41
N THR A 134 0.71 -5.03 35.06
CA THR A 134 0.42 -3.85 35.89
C THR A 134 1.15 -3.94 37.23
N LYS A 135 1.13 -2.85 38.00
CA LYS A 135 1.66 -2.85 39.38
C LYS A 135 0.92 -3.82 40.30
N SER A 136 -0.38 -4.05 40.08
CA SER A 136 -1.19 -5.00 40.84
C SER A 136 -0.92 -6.47 40.45
N GLY A 137 -0.08 -6.71 39.43
CA GLY A 137 0.20 -8.06 38.91
C GLY A 137 -0.77 -8.51 37.81
N ASP A 138 -1.72 -7.66 37.45
CA ASP A 138 -2.68 -7.95 36.39
C ASP A 138 -2.04 -7.92 34.99
N THR A 139 -2.60 -8.69 34.06
CA THR A 139 -2.13 -8.70 32.67
C THR A 139 -3.04 -7.86 31.76
N LEU A 140 -2.46 -6.89 31.06
CA LEU A 140 -3.10 -6.18 29.96
C LEU A 140 -2.67 -6.82 28.64
N SER A 141 -3.63 -7.28 27.84
CA SER A 141 -3.34 -7.80 26.49
C SER A 141 -3.48 -6.68 25.46
N CYS A 142 -2.39 -6.35 24.77
CA CYS A 142 -2.35 -5.39 23.67
C CYS A 142 -2.30 -6.13 22.33
N THR A 143 -3.18 -5.81 21.40
CA THR A 143 -3.20 -6.34 20.02
C THR A 143 -3.28 -5.18 19.04
N PHE A 144 -2.40 -5.13 18.03
CA PHE A 144 -2.43 -4.10 17.00
C PHE A 144 -2.76 -4.73 15.63
N ALA A 145 -3.88 -4.33 15.04
CA ALA A 145 -4.37 -4.87 13.76
C ALA A 145 -4.56 -3.74 12.74
N CYS A 146 -4.32 -4.00 11.46
CA CYS A 146 -4.32 -2.97 10.41
C CYS A 146 -5.14 -3.33 9.15
N GLU A 147 -5.83 -4.48 9.15
CA GLU A 147 -6.49 -5.07 7.98
C GLU A 147 -7.50 -4.13 7.29
N SER A 148 -8.31 -3.39 8.06
CA SER A 148 -9.23 -2.36 7.52
C SER A 148 -8.85 -0.94 7.95
N ALA A 149 -8.32 -0.81 9.17
CA ALA A 149 -7.78 0.42 9.72
C ALA A 149 -6.88 0.07 10.91
N PRO A 150 -5.79 0.83 11.14
CA PRO A 150 -4.96 0.66 12.32
C PRO A 150 -5.75 0.77 13.62
N ALA A 151 -5.79 -0.32 14.39
CA ALA A 151 -6.56 -0.48 15.60
C ALA A 151 -5.70 -1.15 16.69
N LEU A 152 -5.44 -0.42 17.78
CA LEU A 152 -4.87 -1.00 19.00
C LEU A 152 -5.99 -1.35 19.97
N THR A 153 -6.07 -2.61 20.35
CA THR A 153 -6.97 -3.10 21.38
C THR A 153 -6.18 -3.44 22.63
N VAL A 154 -6.53 -2.82 23.75
CA VAL A 154 -6.00 -3.10 25.08
C VAL A 154 -7.12 -3.72 25.91
N ARG A 155 -6.98 -5.02 26.21
CA ARG A 155 -7.90 -5.72 27.12
C ARG A 155 -7.35 -5.69 28.53
N LEU A 156 -8.17 -5.20 29.44
CA LEU A 156 -7.91 -5.19 30.88
C LEU A 156 -8.48 -6.47 31.52
N PRO A 157 -8.06 -6.80 32.75
CA PRO A 157 -8.73 -7.79 33.57
C PRO A 157 -10.23 -7.50 33.67
N ALA A 158 -11.00 -8.53 33.97
CA ALA A 158 -12.47 -8.47 34.05
C ALA A 158 -13.19 -8.17 32.72
N GLY A 159 -12.49 -8.22 31.58
CA GLY A 159 -13.11 -8.14 30.26
C GLY A 159 -13.35 -6.71 29.75
N ASN A 160 -12.90 -5.69 30.47
CA ASN A 160 -12.94 -4.32 29.97
C ASN A 160 -11.98 -4.17 28.78
N GLU A 161 -12.41 -3.42 27.77
CA GLU A 161 -11.66 -3.25 26.53
C GLU A 161 -11.54 -1.75 26.19
N MET A 162 -10.34 -1.34 25.82
CA MET A 162 -10.07 -0.05 25.23
C MET A 162 -9.56 -0.26 23.80
N ARG A 163 -10.25 0.34 22.83
CA ARG A 163 -9.88 0.29 21.42
C ARG A 163 -9.54 1.68 20.92
N VAL A 164 -8.37 1.82 20.32
CA VAL A 164 -7.89 3.05 19.69
C VAL A 164 -7.78 2.78 18.19
N THR A 165 -8.46 3.58 17.38
CA THR A 165 -8.41 3.49 15.92
C THR A 165 -7.91 4.79 15.32
N ALA A 166 -7.04 4.72 14.32
CA ALA A 166 -6.46 5.89 13.70
C ALA A 166 -6.04 5.61 12.25
N ALA A 167 -5.98 6.63 11.39
CA ALA A 167 -5.61 6.48 9.97
C ALA A 167 -4.13 6.15 9.71
N GLY A 168 -3.28 6.11 10.74
CA GLY A 168 -1.86 5.86 10.66
C GLY A 168 -1.27 5.55 12.03
N GLY A 169 0.06 5.39 12.12
CA GLY A 169 0.74 5.08 13.38
C GLY A 169 0.51 6.13 14.47
N PHE A 170 0.44 5.68 15.73
CA PHE A 170 0.15 6.53 16.88
C PHE A 170 0.90 6.07 18.13
N SER A 171 0.87 6.91 19.16
CA SER A 171 1.35 6.55 20.49
C SER A 171 0.24 6.66 21.52
N LEU A 172 0.19 5.66 22.39
CA LEU A 172 -0.68 5.58 23.54
C LEU A 172 0.18 5.56 24.81
N ARG A 173 -0.08 6.46 25.73
CA ARG A 173 0.51 6.45 27.07
C ARG A 173 -0.58 6.22 28.10
N ILE A 174 -0.40 5.20 28.93
CA ILE A 174 -1.30 4.88 30.03
C ILE A 174 -0.56 5.20 31.33
N THR A 175 -1.18 6.00 32.19
CA THR A 175 -0.77 6.23 33.58
C THR A 175 -1.84 5.72 34.53
N ASP A 176 -1.60 5.85 35.84
CA ASP A 176 -2.59 5.47 36.85
C ASP A 176 -3.82 6.42 36.86
N GLU A 177 -3.70 7.61 36.26
CA GLU A 177 -4.71 8.68 36.34
C GLU A 177 -5.33 9.05 34.98
N LYS A 178 -4.63 8.79 33.88
CA LYS A 178 -5.08 9.19 32.54
C LYS A 178 -4.52 8.33 31.41
N VAL A 179 -5.21 8.43 30.28
CA VAL A 179 -4.84 7.85 28.99
C VAL A 179 -4.54 9.02 28.05
N GLU A 180 -3.31 9.09 27.53
CA GLU A 180 -2.90 10.11 26.56
C GLU A 180 -2.70 9.46 25.19
N LEU A 181 -3.32 10.05 24.18
CA LEU A 181 -3.22 9.64 22.78
C LEU A 181 -2.51 10.72 21.97
N ARG A 182 -1.58 10.31 21.10
CA ARG A 182 -0.95 11.21 20.13
C ARG A 182 -0.89 10.53 18.77
N GLY A 183 -1.57 11.11 17.79
CA GLY A 183 -1.43 10.78 16.37
C GLY A 183 -0.42 11.70 15.67
N ALA A 184 -0.27 11.52 14.37
CA ALA A 184 0.39 12.48 13.49
C ALA A 184 -0.43 13.78 13.36
N GLU A 185 0.19 14.81 12.78
CA GLU A 185 -0.48 16.08 12.51
C GLU A 185 -1.70 15.87 11.61
N ASN A 186 -2.81 16.56 11.92
CA ASN A 186 -4.10 16.45 11.23
C ASN A 186 -4.71 15.03 11.19
N GLN A 187 -4.25 14.11 12.03
CA GLN A 187 -4.79 12.76 12.12
C GLN A 187 -5.94 12.69 13.13
N ALA A 188 -7.11 12.24 12.68
CA ALA A 188 -8.19 11.86 13.58
C ALA A 188 -7.83 10.56 14.32
N VAL A 189 -8.05 10.55 15.64
CA VAL A 189 -7.88 9.38 16.51
C VAL A 189 -9.17 9.18 17.27
N ALA A 190 -9.74 7.98 17.17
CA ALA A 190 -10.93 7.61 17.94
C ALA A 190 -10.54 6.68 19.09
N LEU A 191 -11.14 6.92 20.25
CA LEU A 191 -11.00 6.11 21.45
C LEU A 191 -12.38 5.57 21.82
N GLN A 192 -12.50 4.25 21.86
CA GLN A 192 -13.68 3.56 22.34
C GLN A 192 -13.33 2.78 23.62
N VAL A 193 -14.14 2.95 24.65
CA VAL A 193 -14.01 2.23 25.91
C VAL A 193 -15.27 1.40 26.13
N THR A 194 -15.08 0.10 26.31
CA THR A 194 -16.15 -0.85 26.64
C THR A 194 -15.87 -1.39 28.02
N ALA A 195 -16.74 -1.05 28.98
CA ALA A 195 -16.68 -1.60 30.32
C ALA A 195 -17.71 -2.71 30.48
N VAL A 196 -17.28 -3.87 30.98
CA VAL A 196 -18.19 -4.92 31.40
C VAL A 196 -18.69 -4.52 32.78
N MET A 197 -19.94 -4.06 32.86
CA MET A 197 -20.57 -3.79 34.15
C MET A 197 -20.81 -5.13 34.88
N PHE A 198 -20.15 -5.32 36.01
CA PHE A 198 -20.57 -6.33 36.98
C PHE A 198 -21.93 -5.90 37.52
N ARG A 199 -22.96 -6.74 37.33
CA ARG A 199 -24.18 -6.62 38.14
C ARG A 199 -23.77 -6.89 39.59
N ARG A 200 -24.00 -5.91 40.47
CA ARG A 200 -23.86 -6.09 41.91
C ARG A 200 -24.89 -7.09 42.42
#